data_AF-A0A7K2U549-F1
#
_entry.id   AF-A0A7K2U549-F1
#
_cell.length_a   1.000
_cell.length_b   1.000
_cell.length_c   1.000
_cell.angle_alpha   90.00
_cell.angle_beta   90.00
_cell.angle_gamma   90.00
#
_symmetry.space_group_name_H-M   'P 1'
#
loop_
_entity.id
_entity.type
_entity.pdbx_description
1 polymer ?
#
loop_
_entity_poly.entity_id
_entity_poly.type
_entity_poly.pdbx_seq_one_letter_code
_entity_poly.pdbx_strand_id
1 'polypeptide(L)'
;MTASQATTCGRTTLTHPGKSRPDGGGSTDGVRGTVATGRAAQELELKRGEFDLAVLLGLIGTEESPGGGIPRVRRAEIDRLRATAGFPESLRDKVRTAGTAEAASLLGISPVRFTGLARIGCVAPVAFYLNRYRAVVWLYLVEELTGFAAREPELLTGRTPAGMRTMLEAGRDLRARNWRARRTDRLLGRTADPWVRAAVQAAALDPVQLAEVVDDPYERAYLARMRPAAGFGRPGSVSGREAMEQLMLADEPDEILWCRVNLAMELDRARESRAAPRPGGVGEPYGAASVTAGQLVVPGRPSDGAVGRGPGRGTAPRRRRPGLRLLTRLVGGRPRDRAR
;
A
#
# COMPACT_ATOMS: atom_id res chain seq x y z
N MET A 1 41.81 -66.04 40.42
CA MET A 1 42.68 -64.85 40.35
C MET A 1 41.91 -63.76 39.63
N THR A 2 41.67 -62.67 40.37
CA THR A 2 41.31 -61.30 39.94
C THR A 2 40.19 -61.09 38.93
N ALA A 3 39.01 -60.80 39.50
CA ALA A 3 37.97 -59.97 38.92
C ALA A 3 38.44 -58.51 38.76
N SER A 4 37.90 -57.82 37.77
CA SER A 4 37.95 -56.35 37.67
C SER A 4 36.53 -55.82 37.50
N GLN A 5 36.17 -54.90 38.40
CA GLN A 5 34.89 -54.20 38.49
C GLN A 5 34.99 -52.84 37.79
N ALA A 6 33.89 -52.34 37.22
CA ALA A 6 33.43 -50.95 37.32
C ALA A 6 32.05 -50.84 36.63
N THR A 7 30.96 -50.81 37.40
CA THR A 7 30.25 -49.57 37.80
C THR A 7 29.61 -48.84 36.63
N THR A 8 28.29 -49.00 36.46
CA THR A 8 27.46 -47.99 35.79
C THR A 8 26.18 -47.78 36.60
N CYS A 9 25.99 -46.51 36.92
CA CYS A 9 25.00 -45.91 37.79
C CYS A 9 23.59 -46.01 37.18
N GLY A 10 22.65 -46.57 37.95
CA GLY A 10 21.21 -46.51 37.67
C GLY A 10 20.66 -45.11 37.93
N ARG A 11 19.81 -44.62 37.02
CA ARG A 11 19.04 -43.39 37.21
C ARG A 11 17.56 -43.69 37.04
N THR A 12 16.90 -43.80 38.19
CA THR A 12 15.47 -43.93 38.39
C THR A 12 14.74 -42.66 37.92
N THR A 13 13.80 -42.80 36.99
CA THR A 13 12.82 -41.75 36.66
C THR A 13 11.68 -41.79 37.67
N LEU A 14 11.68 -40.80 38.58
CA LEU A 14 10.59 -40.51 39.50
C LEU A 14 9.48 -39.75 38.77
N THR A 15 8.30 -40.36 38.70
CA THR A 15 7.04 -39.73 38.28
C THR A 15 6.48 -38.91 39.43
N HIS A 16 6.30 -37.60 39.25
CA HIS A 16 5.57 -36.73 40.18
C HIS A 16 4.18 -36.38 39.64
N PRO A 17 3.09 -36.60 40.40
CA PRO A 17 1.78 -36.09 40.07
C PRO A 17 1.49 -34.75 40.75
N GLY A 18 0.78 -33.88 40.05
CA GLY A 18 -0.10 -32.87 40.65
C GLY A 18 0.47 -31.45 40.80
N LYS A 19 -0.04 -30.51 39.98
CA LYS A 19 -0.44 -29.19 40.49
C LYS A 19 -1.49 -28.54 39.58
N SER A 20 -2.73 -28.58 40.03
CA SER A 20 -3.85 -27.81 39.51
C SER A 20 -3.51 -26.32 39.47
N ARG A 21 -3.79 -25.65 38.35
CA ARG A 21 -3.70 -24.19 38.24
C ARG A 21 -5.06 -23.57 38.55
N PRO A 22 -5.11 -22.45 39.28
CA PRO A 22 -6.35 -21.75 39.58
C PRO A 22 -6.81 -20.95 38.37
N ASP A 23 -8.12 -21.01 38.12
CA ASP A 23 -8.86 -20.06 37.30
C ASP A 23 -8.71 -18.66 37.90
N GLY A 24 -7.96 -17.81 37.20
CA GLY A 24 -7.79 -16.40 37.51
C GLY A 24 -8.31 -15.57 36.34
N GLY A 25 -9.63 -15.40 36.28
CA GLY A 25 -10.31 -14.46 35.38
C GLY A 25 -9.96 -13.03 35.73
N GLY A 26 -8.90 -12.50 35.12
CA GLY A 26 -8.54 -11.08 35.12
C GLY A 26 -9.04 -10.41 33.84
N SER A 27 -10.12 -9.64 33.97
CA SER A 27 -10.74 -8.88 32.89
C SER A 27 -9.78 -7.85 32.28
N THR A 28 -9.32 -8.08 31.05
CA THR A 28 -8.60 -7.11 30.21
C THR A 28 -9.57 -6.51 29.20
N ASP A 29 -10.45 -5.63 29.67
CA ASP A 29 -11.49 -4.99 28.86
C ASP A 29 -10.99 -3.78 28.05
N GLY A 30 -9.73 -3.80 27.61
CA GLY A 30 -9.11 -2.76 26.77
C GLY A 30 -8.62 -3.25 25.39
N VAL A 31 -8.70 -4.56 25.11
CA VAL A 31 -8.18 -5.23 23.89
C VAL A 31 -9.29 -6.05 23.20
N ARG A 32 -10.58 -5.82 23.53
CA ARG A 32 -11.70 -6.67 23.08
C ARG A 32 -12.23 -6.40 21.67
N GLY A 33 -11.65 -5.43 20.95
CA GLY A 33 -12.18 -4.99 19.65
C GLY A 33 -11.33 -5.29 18.42
N THR A 34 -10.16 -5.92 18.53
CA THR A 34 -9.24 -6.07 17.37
C THR A 34 -8.77 -7.52 17.15
N VAL A 35 -8.53 -7.84 15.89
CA VAL A 35 -8.25 -9.18 15.39
C VAL A 35 -6.93 -9.16 14.64
N ALA A 36 -6.08 -10.16 14.86
CA ALA A 36 -4.83 -10.28 14.12
C ALA A 36 -5.09 -10.48 12.61
N THR A 37 -4.25 -9.91 11.74
CA THR A 37 -4.45 -9.98 10.28
C THR A 37 -4.67 -11.37 9.72
N GLY A 38 -3.95 -12.38 10.23
CA GLY A 38 -4.13 -13.77 9.79
C GLY A 38 -5.52 -14.31 10.08
N ARG A 39 -6.07 -14.00 11.26
CA ARG A 39 -7.43 -14.39 11.63
C ARG A 39 -8.47 -13.57 10.86
N ALA A 40 -8.25 -12.27 10.69
CA ALA A 40 -9.13 -11.42 9.90
C ALA A 40 -9.22 -11.88 8.43
N ALA A 41 -8.10 -12.30 7.82
CA ALA A 41 -8.09 -12.85 6.46
C ALA A 41 -8.94 -14.13 6.34
N GLN A 42 -8.82 -15.05 7.31
CA GLN A 42 -9.67 -16.24 7.37
C GLN A 42 -11.15 -15.87 7.51
N GLU A 43 -11.45 -14.92 8.39
CA GLU A 43 -12.82 -14.49 8.67
C GLU A 43 -13.47 -13.74 7.50
N LEU A 44 -12.69 -13.04 6.69
CA LEU A 44 -13.11 -12.39 5.46
C LEU A 44 -13.03 -13.31 4.24
N GLU A 45 -12.64 -14.58 4.44
CA GLU A 45 -12.44 -15.58 3.40
C GLU A 45 -11.52 -15.12 2.25
N LEU A 46 -10.48 -14.36 2.59
CA LEU A 46 -9.47 -13.87 1.65
C LEU A 46 -8.18 -14.68 1.78
N LYS A 47 -7.53 -14.96 0.64
CA LYS A 47 -6.14 -15.42 0.64
C LYS A 47 -5.25 -14.32 1.20
N ARG A 48 -4.06 -14.69 1.67
CA ARG A 48 -3.12 -13.72 2.26
C ARG A 48 -2.81 -12.55 1.31
N GLY A 49 -2.51 -12.82 0.05
CA GLY A 49 -2.22 -11.79 -0.95
C GLY A 49 -3.42 -10.91 -1.28
N GLU A 50 -4.64 -11.47 -1.29
CA GLU A 50 -5.89 -10.74 -1.50
C GLU A 50 -6.17 -9.82 -0.30
N PHE A 51 -5.92 -10.28 0.92
CA PHE A 51 -6.05 -9.47 2.13
C PHE A 51 -5.04 -8.32 2.17
N ASP A 52 -3.76 -8.59 1.90
CA ASP A 52 -2.72 -7.55 1.87
C ASP A 52 -3.03 -6.50 0.78
N LEU A 53 -3.58 -6.93 -0.36
CA LEU A 53 -4.09 -6.05 -1.41
C LEU A 53 -5.33 -5.25 -0.97
N ALA A 54 -6.31 -5.88 -0.32
CA ALA A 54 -7.51 -5.22 0.21
C ALA A 54 -7.14 -4.09 1.18
N VAL A 55 -6.17 -4.36 2.05
CA VAL A 55 -5.58 -3.37 2.95
C VAL A 55 -4.95 -2.26 2.12
N LEU A 56 -4.05 -2.55 1.17
CA LEU A 56 -3.41 -1.51 0.35
C LEU A 56 -4.43 -0.64 -0.40
N LEU A 57 -5.50 -1.23 -0.93
CA LEU A 57 -6.58 -0.52 -1.62
C LEU A 57 -7.47 0.30 -0.67
N GLY A 58 -7.30 0.18 0.65
CA GLY A 58 -8.11 0.86 1.65
C GLY A 58 -9.50 0.27 1.84
N LEU A 59 -9.74 -0.95 1.33
CA LEU A 59 -11.00 -1.68 1.52
C LEU A 59 -11.12 -2.25 2.94
N ILE A 60 -10.00 -2.53 3.58
CA ILE A 60 -9.90 -2.99 4.97
C ILE A 60 -9.09 -1.98 5.77
N GLY A 61 -9.73 -1.37 6.76
CA GLY A 61 -9.06 -0.54 7.76
C GLY A 61 -8.21 -1.38 8.73
N THR A 62 -6.94 -1.02 8.86
CA THR A 62 -6.04 -1.60 9.87
C THR A 62 -5.63 -0.55 10.89
N GLU A 63 -5.57 -0.95 12.16
CA GLU A 63 -4.93 -0.16 13.22
C GLU A 63 -3.51 -0.65 13.43
N GLU A 64 -2.60 0.29 13.62
CA GLU A 64 -1.27 -0.02 14.13
C GLU A 64 -1.38 -0.51 15.58
N SER A 65 -0.69 -1.60 15.89
CA SER A 65 -0.66 -2.07 17.27
C SER A 65 0.13 -1.07 18.12
N PRO A 66 -0.36 -0.70 19.32
CA PRO A 66 0.44 0.07 20.27
C PRO A 66 1.80 -0.62 20.45
N GLY A 67 2.90 0.12 20.25
CA GLY A 67 4.26 -0.41 20.34
C GLY A 67 4.88 -0.94 19.03
N GLY A 68 4.31 -0.65 17.85
CA GLY A 68 4.92 -1.01 16.57
C GLY A 68 4.79 -2.49 16.20
N GLY A 69 3.80 -3.18 16.79
CA GLY A 69 3.48 -4.57 16.48
C GLY A 69 2.77 -4.74 15.13
N ILE A 70 2.57 -5.99 14.73
CA ILE A 70 1.83 -6.35 13.50
C ILE A 70 0.47 -5.65 13.52
N PRO A 71 0.08 -4.97 12.42
CA PRO A 71 -1.22 -4.31 12.32
C PRO A 71 -2.38 -5.24 12.66
N ARG A 72 -3.47 -4.70 13.19
CA ARG A 72 -4.69 -5.44 13.55
C ARG A 72 -5.91 -4.85 12.85
N VAL A 73 -6.96 -5.66 12.71
CA VAL A 73 -8.23 -5.24 12.10
C VAL A 73 -9.28 -5.14 13.19
N ARG A 74 -10.06 -4.06 13.21
CA ARG A 74 -11.16 -3.92 14.16
C ARG A 74 -12.23 -4.99 13.88
N ARG A 75 -12.80 -5.58 14.93
CA ARG A 75 -13.91 -6.54 14.84
C ARG A 75 -15.10 -5.94 14.09
N ALA A 76 -15.46 -4.69 14.40
CA ALA A 76 -16.51 -3.95 13.71
C ALA A 76 -16.25 -3.78 12.20
N GLU A 77 -14.99 -3.66 11.77
CA GLU A 77 -14.64 -3.59 10.34
C GLU A 77 -14.91 -4.92 9.64
N ILE A 78 -14.58 -6.04 10.29
CA ILE A 78 -14.87 -7.39 9.78
C ILE A 78 -16.38 -7.59 9.68
N ASP A 79 -17.12 -7.22 10.71
CA ASP A 79 -18.57 -7.40 10.75
C ASP A 79 -19.27 -6.53 9.68
N ARG A 80 -18.80 -5.28 9.47
CA ARG A 80 -19.26 -4.40 8.38
C ARG A 80 -19.06 -5.04 7.00
N LEU A 81 -17.89 -5.62 6.76
CA LEU A 81 -17.58 -6.26 5.48
C LEU A 81 -18.41 -7.53 5.27
N ARG A 82 -18.61 -8.34 6.31
CA ARG A 82 -19.48 -9.53 6.27
C ARG A 82 -20.95 -9.20 6.05
N ALA A 83 -21.41 -8.07 6.56
CA ALA A 83 -22.79 -7.60 6.36
C ALA A 83 -23.02 -7.02 4.95
N THR A 84 -21.98 -6.89 4.11
CA THR A 84 -22.13 -6.40 2.74
C THR A 84 -22.85 -7.45 1.89
N ALA A 85 -23.86 -7.03 1.11
CA ALA A 85 -24.57 -7.93 0.21
C ALA A 85 -23.61 -8.61 -0.79
N GLY A 86 -23.76 -9.93 -0.96
CA GLY A 86 -22.88 -10.72 -1.81
C GLY A 86 -21.50 -10.98 -1.21
N PHE A 87 -21.36 -10.95 0.12
CA PHE A 87 -20.15 -11.44 0.79
C PHE A 87 -20.07 -12.98 0.71
N PRO A 88 -18.87 -13.57 0.45
CA PRO A 88 -17.56 -12.92 0.27
C PRO A 88 -17.21 -12.50 -1.16
N GLU A 89 -17.98 -12.91 -2.18
CA GLU A 89 -17.65 -12.75 -3.60
C GLU A 89 -17.46 -11.28 -3.99
N SER A 90 -18.34 -10.40 -3.52
CA SER A 90 -18.26 -8.94 -3.78
C SER A 90 -16.97 -8.30 -3.26
N LEU A 91 -16.39 -8.81 -2.18
CA LEU A 91 -15.10 -8.36 -1.67
C LEU A 91 -13.95 -8.96 -2.48
N ARG A 92 -14.04 -10.25 -2.83
CA ARG A 92 -13.06 -10.93 -3.68
C ARG A 92 -12.95 -10.29 -5.06
N ASP A 93 -14.07 -9.87 -5.64
CA ASP A 93 -14.09 -9.21 -6.95
C ASP A 93 -13.33 -7.87 -6.93
N LYS A 94 -13.47 -7.09 -5.87
CA LYS A 94 -12.75 -5.81 -5.67
C LYS A 94 -11.24 -5.96 -5.52
N VAL A 95 -10.77 -7.15 -5.17
CA VAL A 95 -9.34 -7.47 -5.05
C VAL A 95 -8.86 -8.47 -6.09
N ARG A 96 -9.72 -8.82 -7.05
CA ARG A 96 -9.38 -9.78 -8.09
C ARG A 96 -8.30 -9.19 -8.97
N THR A 97 -7.20 -9.94 -9.09
CA THR A 97 -6.09 -9.57 -9.95
C THR A 97 -5.92 -10.57 -11.08
N ALA A 98 -5.42 -10.07 -12.20
CA ALA A 98 -5.09 -10.85 -13.38
C ALA A 98 -3.62 -10.65 -13.77
N GLY A 99 -2.96 -11.73 -14.19
CA GLY A 99 -1.65 -11.64 -14.86
C GLY A 99 -1.79 -11.15 -16.31
N THR A 100 -0.67 -10.91 -17.00
CA THR A 100 -0.67 -10.37 -18.38
C THR A 100 -1.55 -11.15 -19.37
N ALA A 101 -1.47 -12.48 -19.37
CA ALA A 101 -2.22 -13.30 -20.32
C ALA A 101 -3.73 -13.28 -20.02
N GLU A 102 -4.10 -13.40 -18.75
CA GLU A 102 -5.49 -13.33 -18.31
C GLU A 102 -6.07 -11.93 -18.54
N ALA A 103 -5.32 -10.87 -18.25
CA ALA A 103 -5.72 -9.49 -18.49
C ALA A 103 -5.96 -9.22 -19.98
N ALA A 104 -5.11 -9.74 -20.85
CA ALA A 104 -5.29 -9.63 -22.31
C ALA A 104 -6.57 -10.36 -22.77
N SER A 105 -6.83 -11.56 -22.23
CA SER A 105 -8.05 -12.33 -22.50
C SER A 105 -9.32 -11.59 -22.05
N LEU A 106 -9.32 -11.04 -20.84
CA LEU A 106 -10.44 -10.23 -20.29
C LEU A 106 -10.77 -9.01 -21.16
N LEU A 107 -9.77 -8.46 -21.85
CA LEU A 107 -9.91 -7.31 -22.74
C LEU A 107 -10.14 -7.70 -24.21
N GLY A 108 -10.11 -8.99 -24.55
CA GLY A 108 -10.27 -9.46 -25.94
C GLY A 108 -9.11 -9.05 -26.87
N ILE A 109 -7.89 -8.89 -26.34
CA ILE A 109 -6.71 -8.46 -27.12
C ILE A 109 -5.55 -9.44 -27.00
N SER A 110 -4.54 -9.30 -27.87
CA SER A 110 -3.33 -10.12 -27.77
C SER A 110 -2.48 -9.74 -26.55
N PRO A 111 -1.75 -10.70 -25.94
CA PRO A 111 -0.82 -10.41 -24.84
C PRO A 111 0.26 -9.37 -25.20
N VAL A 112 0.69 -9.33 -26.45
CA VAL A 112 1.65 -8.35 -26.96
C VAL A 112 1.06 -6.93 -26.90
N ARG A 113 -0.18 -6.76 -27.37
CA ARG A 113 -0.87 -5.46 -27.31
C ARG A 113 -1.07 -5.02 -25.85
N PHE A 114 -1.54 -5.91 -25.00
CA PHE A 114 -1.73 -5.61 -23.58
C PHE A 114 -0.41 -5.19 -22.91
N THR A 115 0.67 -5.92 -23.17
CA THR A 115 1.99 -5.56 -22.64
C THR A 115 2.43 -4.18 -23.12
N GLY A 116 2.17 -3.84 -24.39
CA GLY A 116 2.43 -2.50 -24.91
C GLY A 116 1.65 -1.41 -24.16
N LEU A 117 0.35 -1.60 -23.95
CA LEU A 117 -0.51 -0.68 -23.19
C LEU A 117 -0.05 -0.52 -21.74
N ALA A 118 0.40 -1.60 -21.09
CA ALA A 118 0.91 -1.54 -19.74
C ALA A 118 2.27 -0.80 -19.66
N ARG A 119 3.18 -1.05 -20.61
CA ARG A 119 4.51 -0.41 -20.67
C ARG A 119 4.46 1.10 -20.85
N ILE A 120 3.47 1.61 -21.59
CA ILE A 120 3.27 3.06 -21.74
C ILE A 120 2.38 3.66 -20.65
N GLY A 121 1.88 2.85 -19.71
CA GLY A 121 1.10 3.33 -18.57
C GLY A 121 -0.40 3.55 -18.81
N CYS A 122 -0.99 3.03 -19.91
CA CYS A 122 -2.46 3.07 -20.08
C CYS A 122 -3.17 2.23 -18.99
N VAL A 123 -2.54 1.14 -18.59
CA VAL A 123 -2.92 0.34 -17.43
C VAL A 123 -1.70 0.20 -16.52
N ALA A 124 -1.90 0.31 -15.21
CA ALA A 124 -0.82 0.23 -14.24
C ALA A 124 -1.01 -0.99 -13.34
N PRO A 125 0.05 -1.76 -13.04
CA PRO A 125 -0.09 -2.89 -12.13
C PRO A 125 -0.44 -2.42 -10.72
N VAL A 126 -1.13 -3.28 -9.98
CA VAL A 126 -1.52 -3.06 -8.58
C VAL A 126 -0.61 -3.80 -7.61
N ALA A 127 -0.09 -4.94 -8.05
CA ALA A 127 0.79 -5.81 -7.28
C ALA A 127 1.77 -6.50 -8.23
N PHE A 128 2.73 -7.22 -7.65
CA PHE A 128 3.59 -8.12 -8.39
C PHE A 128 4.06 -9.26 -7.50
N TYR A 129 4.63 -10.27 -8.12
CA TYR A 129 5.43 -11.28 -7.43
C TYR A 129 6.67 -11.60 -8.26
N LEU A 130 7.68 -12.18 -7.62
CA LEU A 130 8.83 -12.73 -8.31
C LEU A 130 8.57 -14.21 -8.59
N ASN A 131 8.74 -14.64 -9.83
CA ASN A 131 8.63 -16.06 -10.16
C ASN A 131 9.85 -16.84 -9.60
N ARG A 132 9.87 -18.17 -9.81
CA ARG A 132 11.00 -19.04 -9.39
C ARG A 132 12.36 -18.58 -9.95
N TYR A 133 12.34 -17.91 -11.11
CA TYR A 133 13.52 -17.38 -11.79
C TYR A 133 13.81 -15.92 -11.43
N ARG A 134 13.11 -15.35 -10.44
CA ARG A 134 13.23 -13.96 -9.98
C ARG A 134 12.79 -12.89 -11.00
N ALA A 135 12.10 -13.28 -12.07
CA ALA A 135 11.49 -12.31 -12.96
C ALA A 135 10.20 -11.75 -12.34
N VAL A 136 9.97 -10.45 -12.55
CA VAL A 136 8.80 -9.75 -12.05
C VAL A 136 7.57 -10.14 -12.86
N VAL A 137 6.56 -10.66 -12.17
CA VAL A 137 5.23 -10.90 -12.74
C VAL A 137 4.28 -9.85 -12.20
N TRP A 138 3.82 -8.99 -13.11
CA TRP A 138 2.88 -7.91 -12.82
C TRP A 138 1.45 -8.44 -12.72
N LEU A 139 0.72 -7.92 -11.72
CA LEU A 139 -0.69 -8.20 -11.49
C LEU A 139 -1.51 -6.91 -11.66
N TYR A 140 -2.63 -7.01 -12.36
CA TYR A 140 -3.51 -5.89 -12.68
C TYR A 140 -4.87 -6.10 -12.03
N LEU A 141 -5.47 -5.04 -11.49
CA LEU A 141 -6.78 -5.14 -10.86
C LEU A 141 -7.85 -5.30 -11.93
N VAL A 142 -8.66 -6.36 -11.85
CA VAL A 142 -9.67 -6.67 -12.88
C VAL A 142 -10.68 -5.53 -13.04
N GLU A 143 -11.12 -4.93 -11.94
CA GLU A 143 -12.03 -3.77 -11.95
C GLU A 143 -11.45 -2.56 -12.72
N GLU A 144 -10.13 -2.35 -12.63
CA GLU A 144 -9.48 -1.27 -13.38
C GLU A 144 -9.36 -1.60 -14.87
N LEU A 145 -9.17 -2.88 -15.21
CA LEU A 145 -9.15 -3.34 -16.59
C LEU A 145 -10.52 -3.18 -17.26
N THR A 146 -11.59 -3.61 -16.60
CA THR A 146 -12.96 -3.44 -17.13
C THR A 146 -13.32 -1.96 -17.24
N GLY A 147 -12.96 -1.15 -16.25
CA GLY A 147 -13.12 0.29 -16.29
C GLY A 147 -12.30 0.95 -17.42
N PHE A 148 -11.09 0.47 -17.70
CA PHE A 148 -10.28 0.93 -18.83
C PHE A 148 -10.94 0.58 -20.17
N ALA A 149 -11.40 -0.66 -20.33
CA ALA A 149 -12.09 -1.12 -21.54
C ALA A 149 -13.32 -0.27 -21.86
N ALA A 150 -14.08 0.11 -20.83
CA ALA A 150 -15.27 0.94 -20.98
C ALA A 150 -14.95 2.40 -21.34
N ARG A 151 -13.79 2.93 -20.91
CA ARG A 151 -13.40 4.33 -21.16
C ARG A 151 -12.68 4.54 -22.48
N GLU A 152 -11.84 3.58 -22.88
CA GLU A 152 -10.91 3.73 -24.01
C GLU A 152 -10.98 2.50 -24.96
N PRO A 153 -12.17 2.10 -25.46
CA PRO A 153 -12.33 0.91 -26.31
C PRO A 153 -11.51 0.99 -27.62
N GLU A 154 -11.25 2.18 -28.13
CA GLU A 154 -10.41 2.44 -29.30
C GLU A 154 -8.94 2.02 -29.10
N LEU A 155 -8.46 1.97 -27.85
CA LEU A 155 -7.12 1.50 -27.53
C LEU A 155 -7.04 -0.03 -27.47
N LEU A 156 -8.17 -0.72 -27.44
CA LEU A 156 -8.22 -2.18 -27.49
C LEU A 156 -8.20 -2.72 -28.92
N THR A 157 -8.73 -1.95 -29.87
CA THR A 157 -8.89 -2.38 -31.26
C THR A 157 -8.05 -1.53 -32.22
N GLY A 158 -7.97 -1.96 -33.48
CA GLY A 158 -7.31 -1.17 -34.54
C GLY A 158 -5.82 -0.89 -34.34
N ARG A 159 -5.33 0.16 -35.00
CA ARG A 159 -3.90 0.51 -35.04
C ARG A 159 -3.49 1.28 -33.78
N THR A 160 -2.38 0.88 -33.17
CA THR A 160 -1.75 1.63 -32.08
C THR A 160 -1.45 3.07 -32.49
N PRO A 161 -1.88 4.10 -31.72
CA PRO A 161 -1.62 5.51 -32.02
C PRO A 161 -0.13 5.81 -32.21
N ALA A 162 0.20 6.77 -33.07
CA ALA A 162 1.58 7.04 -33.46
C ALA A 162 2.50 7.39 -32.28
N GLY A 163 2.06 8.29 -31.39
CA GLY A 163 2.86 8.66 -30.20
C GLY A 163 3.13 7.47 -29.26
N MET A 164 2.13 6.59 -29.09
CA MET A 164 2.29 5.37 -28.31
C MET A 164 3.29 4.40 -28.96
N ARG A 165 3.28 4.29 -30.29
CA ARG A 165 4.23 3.45 -31.02
C ARG A 165 5.66 3.96 -30.82
N THR A 166 5.88 5.26 -30.95
CA THR A 166 7.19 5.88 -30.70
C THR A 166 7.68 5.62 -29.27
N MET A 167 6.80 5.68 -28.27
CA MET A 167 7.17 5.34 -26.88
C MET A 167 7.57 3.87 -26.71
N LEU A 168 6.88 2.95 -27.40
CA LEU A 168 7.21 1.53 -27.39
C LEU A 168 8.53 1.23 -28.10
N GLU A 169 8.78 1.88 -29.24
CA GLU A 169 10.03 1.79 -30.01
C GLU A 169 11.22 2.33 -29.20
N ALA A 170 11.01 3.38 -28.40
CA ALA A 170 12.01 3.90 -27.46
C ALA A 170 12.27 2.95 -26.27
N GLY A 171 11.57 1.81 -26.18
CA GLY A 171 11.81 0.79 -25.16
C GLY A 171 11.29 1.13 -23.76
N ARG A 172 10.58 2.26 -23.58
CA ARG A 172 10.14 2.72 -22.27
C ARG A 172 9.20 1.71 -21.59
N ASP A 173 9.38 1.49 -20.29
CA ASP A 173 8.51 0.64 -19.46
C ASP A 173 8.15 1.34 -18.15
N LEU A 174 6.96 1.93 -18.12
CA LEU A 174 6.42 2.68 -16.99
C LEU A 174 5.75 1.80 -15.94
N ARG A 175 5.73 0.46 -16.08
CA ARG A 175 5.00 -0.41 -15.15
C ARG A 175 5.53 -0.28 -13.72
N ALA A 176 6.84 -0.34 -13.53
CA ALA A 176 7.46 -0.23 -12.21
C ALA A 176 7.24 1.17 -11.60
N ARG A 177 7.54 2.22 -12.36
CA ARG A 177 7.33 3.62 -11.97
C ARG A 177 5.89 3.90 -11.57
N ASN A 178 4.92 3.53 -12.42
CA ASN A 178 3.51 3.75 -12.14
C ASN A 178 3.02 2.93 -10.95
N TRP A 179 3.50 1.69 -10.79
CA TRP A 179 3.18 0.89 -9.62
C TRP A 179 3.67 1.54 -8.31
N ARG A 180 4.92 2.03 -8.29
CA ARG A 180 5.48 2.77 -7.14
C ARG A 180 4.68 4.03 -6.84
N ALA A 181 4.42 4.88 -7.84
CA ALA A 181 3.65 6.10 -7.68
C ALA A 181 2.26 5.82 -7.08
N ARG A 182 1.54 4.84 -7.63
CA ARG A 182 0.21 4.46 -7.12
C ARG A 182 0.26 3.86 -5.72
N ARG A 183 1.31 3.10 -5.40
CA ARG A 183 1.53 2.59 -4.04
C ARG A 183 1.75 3.75 -3.07
N THR A 184 2.61 4.70 -3.41
CA THR A 184 2.86 5.91 -2.62
C THR A 184 1.57 6.70 -2.40
N ASP A 185 0.79 6.97 -3.44
CA ASP A 185 -0.48 7.70 -3.33
C ASP A 185 -1.47 7.00 -2.38
N ARG A 186 -1.59 5.67 -2.46
CA ARG A 186 -2.45 4.89 -1.56
C ARG A 186 -1.98 4.93 -0.12
N LEU A 187 -0.68 4.88 0.13
CA LEU A 187 -0.13 4.96 1.49
C LEU A 187 -0.32 6.35 2.08
N LEU A 188 -0.06 7.40 1.30
CA LEU A 188 -0.26 8.79 1.72
C LEU A 188 -1.74 9.11 1.97
N GLY A 189 -2.66 8.52 1.20
CA GLY A 189 -4.11 8.68 1.40
C GLY A 189 -4.64 8.05 2.69
N ARG A 190 -3.85 7.21 3.38
CA ARG A 190 -4.25 6.49 4.59
C ARG A 190 -3.71 7.08 5.88
N THR A 191 -2.82 8.07 5.80
CA THR A 191 -2.19 8.67 6.98
C THR A 191 -2.16 10.18 6.89
N ALA A 192 -2.58 10.82 7.98
CA ALA A 192 -2.40 12.23 8.22
C ALA A 192 -1.12 12.52 9.03
N ASP A 193 -0.47 11.48 9.58
CA ASP A 193 0.72 11.65 10.41
C ASP A 193 1.91 12.14 9.56
N PRO A 194 2.45 13.34 9.81
CA PRO A 194 3.51 13.91 8.98
C PRO A 194 4.77 13.05 8.89
N TRP A 195 5.15 12.38 9.98
CA TRP A 195 6.33 11.50 9.99
C TRP A 195 6.10 10.21 9.21
N VAL A 196 4.91 9.61 9.28
CA VAL A 196 4.57 8.47 8.40
C VAL A 196 4.59 8.91 6.94
N ARG A 197 4.05 10.09 6.61
CA ARG A 197 4.06 10.63 5.25
C ARG A 197 5.48 10.84 4.73
N ALA A 198 6.36 11.42 5.52
CA ALA A 198 7.78 11.54 5.21
C ALA A 198 8.43 10.16 5.03
N ALA A 199 8.12 9.18 5.90
CA ALA A 199 8.65 7.83 5.80
C ALA A 199 8.21 7.09 4.53
N VAL A 200 6.99 7.34 4.02
CA VAL A 200 6.52 6.82 2.73
C VAL A 200 7.38 7.35 1.58
N GLN A 201 7.72 8.64 1.58
CA GLN A 201 8.58 9.24 0.55
C GLN A 201 10.03 8.73 0.66
N ALA A 202 10.57 8.68 1.89
CA ALA A 202 11.90 8.16 2.16
C ALA A 202 12.07 6.69 1.72
N ALA A 203 11.00 5.88 1.81
CA ALA A 203 11.04 4.47 1.45
C ALA A 203 11.30 4.20 -0.03
N ALA A 204 11.15 5.20 -0.90
CA ALA A 204 11.42 5.14 -2.33
C ALA A 204 12.85 5.56 -2.71
N LEU A 205 13.62 6.12 -1.78
CA LEU A 205 15.00 6.54 -2.03
C LEU A 205 15.99 5.47 -1.56
N ASP A 206 17.08 5.29 -2.31
CA ASP A 206 18.21 4.51 -1.82
C ASP A 206 18.88 5.21 -0.62
N PRO A 207 19.64 4.47 0.21
CA PRO A 207 20.24 5.03 1.42
C PRO A 207 21.19 6.22 1.20
N VAL A 208 21.84 6.31 0.02
CA VAL A 208 22.75 7.42 -0.32
C VAL A 208 21.91 8.66 -0.63
N GLN A 209 20.92 8.54 -1.51
CA GLN A 209 19.99 9.65 -1.82
C GLN A 209 19.22 10.12 -0.59
N LEU A 210 18.84 9.20 0.30
CA LEU A 210 18.19 9.55 1.56
C LEU A 210 19.11 10.35 2.49
N ALA A 211 20.38 9.95 2.62
CA ALA A 211 21.35 10.66 3.45
C ALA A 211 21.69 12.06 2.93
N GLU A 212 21.57 12.30 1.61
CA GLU A 212 21.72 13.64 1.02
C GLU A 212 20.54 14.58 1.32
N VAL A 213 19.36 14.05 1.61
CA VAL A 213 18.16 14.87 1.92
C VAL A 213 17.96 15.02 3.43
N VAL A 214 18.39 14.03 4.22
CA VAL A 214 18.17 13.97 5.66
C VAL A 214 19.51 13.84 6.39
N ASP A 215 20.09 14.97 6.75
CA ASP A 215 21.39 15.03 7.43
C ASP A 215 21.34 14.44 8.85
N ASP A 216 20.26 14.67 9.60
CA ASP A 216 20.14 14.22 11.00
C ASP A 216 19.98 12.68 11.05
N PRO A 217 20.93 11.94 11.66
CA PRO A 217 20.86 10.49 11.80
C PRO A 217 19.66 10.03 12.65
N TYR A 218 19.17 10.83 13.59
CA TYR A 218 18.01 10.48 14.41
C TYR A 218 16.70 10.58 13.60
N GLU A 219 16.59 11.57 12.72
CA GLU A 219 15.47 11.67 11.78
C GLU A 219 15.48 10.48 10.82
N ARG A 220 16.64 10.11 10.27
CA ARG A 220 16.77 8.91 9.43
C ARG A 220 16.37 7.62 10.17
N ALA A 221 16.81 7.45 11.41
CA ALA A 221 16.40 6.32 12.24
C ALA A 221 14.89 6.31 12.53
N TYR A 222 14.29 7.48 12.75
CA TYR A 222 12.85 7.59 12.98
C TYR A 222 12.04 7.28 11.71
N LEU A 223 12.45 7.79 10.55
CA LEU A 223 11.86 7.45 9.26
C LEU A 223 11.92 5.94 8.98
N ALA A 224 13.06 5.30 9.30
CA ALA A 224 13.21 3.85 9.15
C ALA A 224 12.23 3.07 10.03
N ARG A 225 11.94 3.54 11.25
CA ARG A 225 10.95 2.93 12.15
C ARG A 225 9.51 3.11 11.68
N MET A 226 9.20 4.25 11.08
CA MET A 226 7.87 4.56 10.55
C MET A 226 7.65 4.03 9.13
N ARG A 227 8.62 3.30 8.57
CA ARG A 227 8.58 2.79 7.19
C ARG A 227 7.36 1.89 7.01
N PRO A 228 6.53 2.12 5.97
CA PRO A 228 5.38 1.27 5.70
C PRO A 228 5.83 -0.16 5.41
N ALA A 229 5.06 -1.14 5.88
CA ALA A 229 5.34 -2.55 5.61
C ALA A 229 5.43 -2.80 4.09
N ALA A 230 6.43 -3.59 3.68
CA ALA A 230 6.55 -4.09 2.31
C ALA A 230 5.30 -4.93 2.00
N GLY A 231 4.32 -4.32 1.32
CA GLY A 231 2.95 -4.83 1.27
C GLY A 231 2.75 -6.08 0.41
N PHE A 232 3.83 -6.63 -0.17
CA PHE A 232 3.73 -7.71 -1.15
C PHE A 232 4.83 -8.75 -0.99
N GLY A 233 4.41 -10.00 -0.79
CA GLY A 233 5.26 -11.18 -0.79
C GLY A 233 6.17 -11.26 0.44
N ARG A 234 6.24 -12.44 1.06
CA ARG A 234 7.37 -12.77 1.94
C ARG A 234 8.43 -13.41 1.04
N PRO A 235 9.58 -12.78 0.81
CA PRO A 235 10.60 -13.39 -0.04
C PRO A 235 11.05 -14.71 0.59
N GLY A 236 10.88 -15.82 -0.13
CA GLY A 236 11.33 -17.13 0.33
C GLY A 236 12.86 -17.28 0.38
N SER A 237 13.60 -16.31 -0.17
CA SER A 237 15.06 -16.28 -0.20
C SER A 237 15.60 -14.85 0.01
N VAL A 238 16.85 -14.74 0.44
CA VAL A 238 17.56 -13.46 0.63
C VAL A 238 17.63 -12.67 -0.69
N SER A 239 18.07 -13.30 -1.77
CA SER A 239 18.14 -12.66 -3.09
C SER A 239 16.78 -12.25 -3.65
N GLY A 240 15.71 -12.97 -3.31
CA GLY A 240 14.34 -12.54 -3.65
C GLY A 240 13.92 -11.29 -2.87
N ARG A 241 14.45 -11.09 -1.66
CA ARG A 241 14.21 -9.89 -0.86
C ARG A 241 14.93 -8.70 -1.44
N GLU A 242 16.19 -8.86 -1.82
CA GLU A 242 16.98 -7.81 -2.47
C GLU A 242 16.32 -7.37 -3.78
N ALA A 243 15.90 -8.31 -4.63
CA ALA A 243 15.21 -7.98 -5.88
C ALA A 243 13.87 -7.23 -5.63
N MET A 244 13.14 -7.60 -4.59
CA MET A 244 11.92 -6.90 -4.16
C MET A 244 12.25 -5.48 -3.67
N GLU A 245 13.28 -5.33 -2.84
CA GLU A 245 13.74 -4.05 -2.30
C GLU A 245 14.17 -3.09 -3.41
N GLN A 246 14.96 -3.57 -4.37
CA GLN A 246 15.38 -2.76 -5.53
C GLN A 246 14.18 -2.27 -6.35
N LEU A 247 13.15 -3.10 -6.52
CA LEU A 247 11.95 -2.69 -7.25
C LEU A 247 11.13 -1.62 -6.52
N MET A 248 11.27 -1.51 -5.18
CA MET A 248 10.64 -0.44 -4.39
C MET A 248 11.30 0.92 -4.60
N LEU A 249 12.56 0.96 -5.00
CA LEU A 249 13.32 2.20 -5.13
C LEU A 249 12.99 2.90 -6.45
N ALA A 250 13.02 4.23 -6.41
CA ALA A 250 12.98 5.07 -7.60
C ALA A 250 14.24 4.82 -8.45
N ASP A 251 14.06 4.76 -9.77
CA ASP A 251 15.11 4.34 -10.70
C ASP A 251 15.41 5.43 -11.75
N GLU A 252 14.39 6.11 -12.25
CA GLU A 252 14.58 7.21 -13.21
C GLU A 252 15.02 8.51 -12.48
N PRO A 253 15.96 9.30 -13.02
CA PRO A 253 16.44 10.52 -12.36
C PRO A 253 15.35 11.53 -12.00
N ASP A 254 14.32 11.66 -12.84
CA ASP A 254 13.17 12.52 -12.58
C ASP A 254 12.25 11.96 -11.47
N GLU A 255 12.14 10.63 -11.37
CA GLU A 255 11.45 9.94 -10.27
C GLU A 255 12.18 10.16 -8.94
N ILE A 256 13.51 10.00 -8.93
CA ILE A 256 14.35 10.26 -7.75
C ILE A 256 14.21 11.71 -7.30
N LEU A 257 14.36 12.66 -8.22
CA LEU A 257 14.21 14.09 -7.92
C LEU A 257 12.83 14.40 -7.33
N TRP A 258 11.77 13.83 -7.91
CA TRP A 258 10.40 13.98 -7.40
C TRP A 258 10.29 13.46 -5.96
N CYS A 259 10.83 12.27 -5.67
CA CYS A 259 10.84 11.71 -4.31
C CYS A 259 11.62 12.59 -3.32
N ARG A 260 12.78 13.14 -3.72
CA ARG A 260 13.59 14.03 -2.88
C ARG A 260 12.84 15.32 -2.51
N VAL A 261 12.23 15.98 -3.51
CA VAL A 261 11.45 17.20 -3.28
C VAL A 261 10.28 16.95 -2.34
N ASN A 262 9.52 15.88 -2.57
CA ASN A 262 8.39 15.56 -1.70
C ASN A 262 8.82 15.13 -0.30
N LEU A 263 9.95 14.42 -0.16
CA LEU A 263 10.51 14.08 1.14
C LEU A 263 10.87 15.34 1.93
N ALA A 264 11.57 16.30 1.33
CA ALA A 264 11.92 17.55 1.99
C ALA A 264 10.67 18.30 2.49
N MET A 265 9.64 18.42 1.64
CA MET A 265 8.38 19.08 2.01
C MET A 265 7.64 18.37 3.15
N GLU A 266 7.55 17.03 3.14
CA GLU A 266 6.89 16.29 4.23
C GLU A 266 7.73 16.30 5.51
N LEU A 267 9.06 16.34 5.40
CA LEU A 267 9.96 16.41 6.54
C LEU A 267 9.87 17.76 7.26
N ASP A 268 9.74 18.86 6.52
CA ASP A 268 9.51 20.19 7.10
C ASP A 268 8.20 20.22 7.90
N ARG A 269 7.10 19.71 7.33
CA ARG A 269 5.83 19.54 8.06
C ARG A 269 5.96 18.63 9.27
N ALA A 270 6.77 17.58 9.16
CA ALA A 270 7.01 16.66 10.26
C ALA A 270 7.73 17.34 11.43
N ARG A 271 8.77 18.11 11.15
CA ARG A 271 9.52 18.91 12.12
C ARG A 271 8.65 19.98 12.79
N GLU A 272 7.79 20.64 12.02
CA GLU A 272 6.79 21.59 12.55
C GLU A 272 5.82 20.92 13.52
N SER A 273 5.44 19.66 13.24
CA SER A 273 4.49 18.93 14.09
C SER A 273 5.12 18.37 15.37
N ARG A 274 6.32 17.79 15.28
CA ARG A 274 7.11 17.25 16.40
C ARG A 274 8.54 16.96 15.99
N ALA A 275 9.47 17.15 16.93
CA ALA A 275 10.85 16.71 16.75
C ALA A 275 10.95 15.17 16.71
N ALA A 276 11.96 14.65 15.99
CA ALA A 276 12.26 13.22 16.02
C ALA A 276 12.71 12.77 17.43
N PRO A 277 12.35 11.57 17.89
CA PRO A 277 12.79 11.05 19.19
C PRO A 277 14.31 10.95 19.29
N ARG A 278 14.91 11.55 20.33
CA ARG A 278 16.35 11.51 20.59
C ARG A 278 16.66 10.71 21.87
N PRO A 279 17.71 9.86 21.88
CA PRO A 279 18.15 9.19 23.10
C PRO A 279 18.52 10.22 24.17
N GLY A 280 17.96 10.08 25.39
CA GLY A 280 18.26 10.95 26.52
C GLY A 280 17.44 12.25 26.60
N GLY A 281 16.52 12.50 25.66
CA GLY A 281 15.55 13.57 25.81
C GLY A 281 14.49 13.21 26.86
N VAL A 282 14.33 14.06 27.86
CA VAL A 282 13.14 14.06 28.75
C VAL A 282 11.93 14.52 27.95
N GLY A 283 11.40 13.65 27.12
CA GLY A 283 10.14 13.81 26.40
C GLY A 283 9.29 12.58 26.67
N GLU A 284 8.06 12.81 27.12
CA GLU A 284 7.13 11.81 27.66
C GLU A 284 7.13 10.48 26.88
N PRO A 285 7.03 9.33 27.58
CA PRO A 285 6.91 8.04 26.94
C PRO A 285 5.61 8.01 26.14
N TYR A 286 5.70 8.21 24.81
CA TYR A 286 4.64 8.05 23.79
C TYR A 286 3.23 7.92 24.41
N GLY A 287 2.75 9.01 25.01
CA GLY A 287 1.43 9.08 25.58
C GLY A 287 0.45 9.21 24.45
N ALA A 288 -0.57 8.35 24.44
CA ALA A 288 -1.69 8.41 23.52
C ALA A 288 -2.05 9.87 23.24
N ALA A 289 -1.90 10.32 21.99
CA ALA A 289 -2.59 11.50 21.54
C ALA A 289 -4.07 11.22 21.81
N SER A 290 -4.60 11.81 22.89
CA SER A 290 -6.02 12.00 23.07
C SER A 290 -6.46 12.80 21.86
N VAL A 291 -6.90 12.09 20.83
CA VAL A 291 -7.77 12.66 19.82
C VAL A 291 -8.99 13.08 20.63
N THR A 292 -9.06 14.36 20.98
CA THR A 292 -10.31 14.99 21.39
C THR A 292 -11.29 14.59 20.32
N ALA A 293 -12.26 13.76 20.71
CA ALA A 293 -13.33 13.32 19.85
C ALA A 293 -13.91 14.57 19.19
N GLY A 294 -13.64 14.72 17.89
CA GLY A 294 -14.25 15.75 17.08
C GLY A 294 -15.75 15.59 17.27
N GLN A 295 -16.34 16.57 17.94
CA GLN A 295 -17.76 16.67 18.18
C GLN A 295 -18.45 16.50 16.83
N LEU A 296 -19.16 15.37 16.68
CA LEU A 296 -20.07 15.16 15.59
C LEU A 296 -21.08 16.31 15.63
N VAL A 297 -20.90 17.28 14.74
CA VAL A 297 -21.97 18.21 14.38
C VAL A 297 -23.04 17.35 13.73
N VAL A 298 -24.04 16.98 14.53
CA VAL A 298 -25.29 16.39 14.06
C VAL A 298 -25.99 17.45 13.21
N PRO A 299 -26.24 17.24 11.91
CA PRO A 299 -27.18 18.09 11.20
C PRO A 299 -28.57 17.77 11.76
N GLY A 300 -29.20 18.75 12.39
CA GLY A 300 -30.56 18.64 12.91
C GLY A 300 -31.54 18.22 11.81
N ARG A 301 -32.42 17.27 12.15
CA ARG A 301 -33.63 16.97 11.36
C ARG A 301 -34.46 18.26 11.21
N PRO A 302 -34.93 18.62 10.01
CA PRO A 302 -36.02 19.57 9.88
C PRO A 302 -37.35 18.87 10.19
N SER A 303 -38.13 19.46 11.08
CA SER A 303 -39.54 19.10 11.30
C SER A 303 -40.38 19.54 10.10
N ASP A 304 -41.32 18.68 9.71
CA ASP A 304 -42.38 18.98 8.76
C ASP A 304 -43.34 20.05 9.29
N GLY A 305 -43.75 20.95 8.39
CA GLY A 305 -45.03 21.66 8.48
C GLY A 305 -44.98 23.18 8.34
N ALA A 306 -45.17 23.71 7.12
CA ALA A 306 -46.20 24.70 6.75
C ALA A 306 -45.81 25.58 5.53
N VAL A 307 -46.46 25.27 4.41
CA VAL A 307 -47.03 26.11 3.33
C VAL A 307 -46.49 27.55 3.10
N GLY A 308 -46.00 27.83 1.88
CA GLY A 308 -45.73 29.20 1.41
C GLY A 308 -45.14 29.36 -0.01
N ARG A 309 -45.93 29.04 -1.05
CA ARG A 309 -46.03 29.67 -2.40
C ARG A 309 -44.81 30.43 -3.04
N GLY A 310 -44.04 29.75 -3.91
CA GLY A 310 -43.41 30.14 -5.21
C GLY A 310 -42.64 31.48 -5.43
N PRO A 311 -42.10 31.76 -6.64
CA PRO A 311 -41.18 30.97 -7.49
C PRO A 311 -39.92 31.76 -7.92
N GLY A 312 -38.84 31.11 -8.36
CA GLY A 312 -37.69 31.83 -8.95
C GLY A 312 -36.54 30.95 -9.44
N ARG A 313 -36.18 31.12 -10.72
CA ARG A 313 -35.16 30.40 -11.50
C ARG A 313 -33.72 30.57 -10.98
N GLY A 314 -32.87 29.56 -11.22
CA GLY A 314 -31.42 29.69 -11.10
C GLY A 314 -30.66 28.41 -11.43
N THR A 315 -30.39 28.18 -12.71
CA THR A 315 -29.51 27.15 -13.27
C THR A 315 -28.03 27.48 -13.05
N ALA A 316 -27.24 26.62 -12.39
CA ALA A 316 -25.76 26.59 -12.47
C ALA A 316 -25.15 25.33 -11.79
N PRO A 317 -23.89 24.93 -12.05
CA PRO A 317 -23.61 23.61 -12.62
C PRO A 317 -22.84 22.65 -11.70
N ARG A 318 -22.94 21.36 -12.06
CA ARG A 318 -22.18 20.22 -11.56
C ARG A 318 -20.67 20.46 -11.65
N ARG A 319 -19.98 20.45 -10.49
CA ARG A 319 -18.51 20.41 -10.40
C ARG A 319 -17.98 19.07 -10.93
N ARG A 320 -17.46 19.10 -12.16
CA ARG A 320 -16.59 18.06 -12.72
C ARG A 320 -15.26 18.05 -11.96
N ARG A 321 -14.85 16.88 -11.48
CA ARG A 321 -13.48 16.61 -11.01
C ARG A 321 -12.55 16.52 -12.23
N PRO A 322 -11.43 17.26 -12.31
CA PRO A 322 -10.47 17.09 -13.39
C PRO A 322 -9.58 15.87 -13.11
N GLY A 323 -9.72 14.85 -13.95
CA GLY A 323 -8.78 13.75 -14.08
C GLY A 323 -7.54 14.14 -14.87
N LEU A 324 -6.48 13.35 -14.70
CA LEU A 324 -5.18 13.34 -15.38
C LEU A 324 -5.19 14.03 -16.76
N ARG A 325 -4.54 15.19 -16.84
CA ARG A 325 -3.96 15.71 -18.08
C ARG A 325 -2.71 16.50 -17.76
N LEU A 326 -1.55 15.90 -17.94
CA LEU A 326 -0.30 16.61 -18.26
C LEU A 326 0.79 15.57 -18.54
N LEU A 327 1.04 15.27 -19.82
CA LEU A 327 2.37 15.08 -20.41
C LEU A 327 2.21 15.09 -21.94
N THR A 328 2.03 16.28 -22.50
CA THR A 328 2.43 16.57 -23.89
C THR A 328 3.08 17.94 -23.88
N ARG A 329 4.41 17.95 -23.97
CA ARG A 329 5.29 18.94 -24.60
C ARG A 329 6.68 18.81 -23.99
N LEU A 330 7.58 18.16 -24.72
CA LEU A 330 9.03 18.46 -24.75
C LEU A 330 9.74 17.48 -25.71
N VAL A 331 9.44 17.58 -27.01
CA VAL A 331 10.41 17.26 -28.08
C VAL A 331 10.09 18.17 -29.26
N GLY A 332 10.99 19.12 -29.52
CA GLY A 332 10.84 20.08 -30.61
C GLY A 332 12.14 20.83 -30.89
N GLY A 333 13.28 20.14 -30.86
CA GLY A 333 14.55 20.66 -31.38
C GLY A 333 14.76 20.14 -32.80
N ARG A 334 14.50 20.97 -33.81
CA ARG A 334 14.87 20.68 -35.21
C ARG A 334 16.39 20.84 -35.41
N PRO A 335 17.03 20.04 -36.29
CA PRO A 335 18.42 20.22 -36.67
C PRO A 335 18.58 21.44 -37.58
N ARG A 336 19.68 22.18 -37.40
CA ARG A 336 20.12 23.24 -38.32
C ARG A 336 20.92 22.59 -39.44
N ASP A 337 20.37 22.60 -40.64
CA ASP A 337 21.16 22.40 -41.86
C ASP A 337 21.94 23.67 -42.21
N ARG A 338 23.22 23.47 -42.55
CA ARG A 338 24.11 24.45 -43.16
C ARG A 338 23.83 24.50 -44.67
N ALA A 339 23.64 25.70 -45.21
CA ALA A 339 23.97 26.01 -46.60
C ALA A 339 24.08 27.54 -46.79
N ARG A 340 25.31 28.05 -46.74
CA ARG A 340 25.95 28.95 -47.71
C ARG A 340 27.35 29.27 -47.22
#